data_AF-A4S267-F1
#
_entry.id   AF-A4S267-F1
#
_cell.length_a   1.000
_cell.length_b   1.000
_cell.length_c   1.000
_cell.angle_alpha   90.00
_cell.angle_beta   90.00
_cell.angle_gamma   90.00
#
_symmetry.space_group_name_H-M   'P 1'
#
loop_
_entity.id
_entity.type
_entity.pdbx_description
1 polymer ?
#
loop_
_entity_poly.entity_id
_entity_poly.type
_entity_poly.pdbx_seq_one_letter_code
_entity_poly.pdbx_strand_id
1 'polypeptide(L)' 'EIPAHFQCPITMELMQDPVMIATGHTYDRPAIQRWLDQGHRTCPVTGVRLRHLELIPNHAIRTAIQSW' A
#
# COMPACT_ATOMS: atom_id res chain seq x y z
N GLU A 1 -6.60 -12.60 -14.64
CA GLU A 1 -7.09 -11.89 -13.44
C GLU A 1 -5.91 -11.34 -12.68
N ILE A 2 -6.00 -10.13 -12.12
CA ILE A 2 -4.89 -9.53 -11.37
C ILE A 2 -4.80 -10.22 -10.00
N PRO A 3 -3.63 -10.75 -9.61
CA PRO A 3 -3.44 -11.31 -8.28
C PRO A 3 -3.73 -10.30 -7.18
N ALA A 4 -4.41 -10.73 -6.11
CA ALA A 4 -4.78 -9.86 -4.98
C ALA A 4 -3.58 -9.18 -4.31
N HIS A 5 -2.37 -9.76 -4.39
CA HIS A 5 -1.14 -9.17 -3.86
C HIS A 5 -0.56 -8.03 -4.71
N PHE A 6 -1.09 -7.82 -5.94
CA PHE A 6 -0.78 -6.67 -6.79
C PHE A 6 -1.85 -5.58 -6.73
N GLN A 7 -2.98 -5.87 -6.09
CA GLN A 7 -4.06 -4.89 -5.90
C GLN A 7 -3.85 -4.10 -4.61
N CYS A 8 -4.17 -2.81 -4.66
CA CYS A 8 -4.18 -1.98 -3.47
C CYS A 8 -5.37 -2.39 -2.59
N PRO A 9 -5.17 -2.71 -1.30
CA PRO A 9 -6.28 -3.08 -0.41
C PRO A 9 -7.31 -1.96 -0.16
N ILE A 10 -6.98 -0.70 -0.51
CA ILE A 10 -7.87 0.45 -0.35
C ILE A 10 -8.73 0.66 -1.61
N THR A 11 -8.11 0.69 -2.79
CA THR A 11 -8.81 0.98 -4.05
C THR A 11 -9.29 -0.27 -4.78
N MET A 12 -8.76 -1.45 -4.42
CA MET A 12 -8.95 -2.73 -5.11
C MET A 12 -8.45 -2.70 -6.57
N GLU A 13 -7.61 -1.73 -6.93
CA GLU A 13 -7.02 -1.56 -8.26
C GLU A 13 -5.55 -1.95 -8.27
N LEU A 14 -5.00 -2.18 -9.47
CA LEU A 14 -3.58 -2.48 -9.64
C LEU A 14 -2.71 -1.34 -9.07
N MET A 15 -1.76 -1.68 -8.21
CA MET A 15 -0.83 -0.69 -7.64
C MET A 15 0.11 -0.16 -8.73
N GLN A 16 0.13 1.15 -8.93
CA GLN A 16 1.08 1.80 -9.84
C GLN A 16 2.38 2.16 -9.11
N ASP A 17 2.25 2.64 -7.89
CA ASP A 17 3.38 2.96 -7.03
C ASP A 17 3.26 2.21 -5.69
N PRO A 18 3.65 0.92 -5.65
CA PRO A 18 3.56 0.11 -4.46
C PRO A 18 4.50 0.65 -3.37
N VAL A 19 3.94 1.05 -2.24
CA VAL A 19 4.63 1.51 -1.03
C VAL A 19 4.22 0.67 0.17
N MET A 20 5.20 0.33 1.00
CA MET A 20 5.04 -0.42 2.23
C MET A 20 4.94 0.53 3.42
N ILE A 21 4.02 0.24 4.32
CA ILE A 21 3.88 0.96 5.61
C ILE A 21 4.52 0.18 6.76
N ALA A 22 4.56 0.78 7.95
CA ALA A 22 5.13 0.20 9.18
C ALA A 22 4.67 -1.23 9.54
N THR A 23 3.50 -1.66 9.05
CA THR A 23 2.96 -3.01 9.28
C THR A 23 3.42 -4.05 8.25
N GLY A 24 4.27 -3.69 7.29
CA GLY A 24 4.72 -4.57 6.21
C GLY A 24 3.73 -4.75 5.07
N HIS A 25 2.55 -4.12 5.14
CA HIS A 25 1.54 -4.17 4.08
C HIS A 25 1.88 -3.17 2.97
N THR A 26 1.64 -3.56 1.72
CA THR A 26 1.88 -2.72 0.54
C THR A 26 0.58 -2.15 0.01
N TYR A 27 0.61 -0.86 -0.34
CA TYR A 27 -0.52 -0.09 -0.87
C TYR A 27 -0.04 0.75 -2.05
N ASP A 28 -0.97 1.28 -2.83
CA ASP A 28 -0.64 2.30 -3.81
C ASP A 28 -0.36 3.64 -3.10
N ARG A 29 0.72 4.34 -3.47
CA ARG A 29 1.13 5.60 -2.85
C ARG A 29 -0.02 6.61 -2.70
N PRO A 30 -0.76 6.99 -3.76
CA PRO A 30 -1.82 7.98 -3.62
C PRO A 30 -2.97 7.49 -2.72
N ALA A 31 -3.23 6.18 -2.68
CA ALA A 31 -4.29 5.62 -1.84
C ALA A 31 -3.95 5.73 -0.34
N ILE A 32 -2.75 5.28 0.05
CA ILE A 32 -2.32 5.37 1.45
C ILE A 32 -2.04 6.82 1.85
N GLN A 33 -1.53 7.66 0.95
CA GLN A 33 -1.33 9.08 1.24
C GLN A 33 -2.65 9.76 1.57
N ARG A 34 -3.70 9.57 0.76
CA ARG A 34 -5.04 10.10 1.05
C ARG A 34 -5.58 9.60 2.39
N TRP A 35 -5.35 8.35 2.73
CA TRP A 35 -5.75 7.79 4.02
C TRP A 35 -5.07 8.53 5.19
N LEU A 36 -3.76 8.76 5.10
CA LEU A 36 -2.99 9.51 6.09
C LEU A 36 -3.40 10.99 6.15
N ASP A 37 -3.67 11.61 5.00
CA ASP A 37 -4.08 13.01 4.89
C ASP A 37 -5.45 13.27 5.53
N GLN A 38 -6.33 12.25 5.54
CA GLN A 38 -7.60 12.28 6.28
C GLN A 38 -7.43 12.18 7.81
N GLY A 39 -6.19 12.06 8.30
CA GLY A 39 -5.88 11.95 9.72
C GLY A 39 -5.88 10.52 10.26
N HIS A 40 -6.10 9.52 9.41
CA HIS A 40 -6.02 8.13 9.82
C HIS A 40 -4.55 7.72 10.03
N ARG A 41 -4.24 7.22 11.24
CA ARG A 41 -2.90 6.75 11.61
C ARG A 41 -2.87 5.24 11.85
N THR A 42 -3.74 4.52 11.18
CA THR A 42 -3.93 3.07 11.32
C THR A 42 -3.71 2.39 9.97
N CYS A 43 -3.34 1.12 10.02
CA CYS A 43 -3.28 0.25 8.85
C CYS A 43 -4.71 -0.03 8.36
N PRO A 44 -5.05 0.25 7.09
CA PRO A 44 -6.39 -0.02 6.54
C PRO A 44 -6.81 -1.50 6.64
N VAL A 45 -5.85 -2.42 6.49
CA VAL A 45 -6.12 -3.87 6.51
C VAL A 45 -6.23 -4.42 7.94
N THR A 46 -5.32 -4.03 8.84
CA THR A 46 -5.23 -4.64 10.17
C THR A 46 -5.85 -3.80 11.28
N GLY A 47 -6.19 -2.54 11.01
CA GLY A 47 -6.63 -1.57 12.02
C GLY A 47 -5.55 -1.16 13.03
N VAL A 48 -4.34 -1.73 12.95
CA VAL A 48 -3.26 -1.46 13.90
C VAL A 48 -2.71 -0.05 13.68
N ARG A 49 -2.48 0.68 14.77
CA ARG A 49 -1.88 2.01 14.73
C ARG A 49 -0.45 1.93 14.18
N LEU A 50 -0.16 2.77 13.18
CA LEU A 50 1.15 2.82 12.54
C LEU A 50 2.19 3.38 13.52
N ARG A 51 3.32 2.68 13.65
CA ARG A 51 4.45 3.16 14.47
C ARG A 51 5.07 4.42 13.88
N HIS A 52 5.14 4.48 12.54
CA HIS A 52 5.60 5.62 11.76
C HIS A 52 4.74 5.75 10.50
N LEU A 53 4.73 6.95 9.93
CA LEU A 53 3.98 7.29 8.71
C LEU A 53 4.86 7.23 7.45
N GLU A 54 6.07 6.66 7.57
CA GLU A 54 6.96 6.52 6.43
C GLU A 54 6.40 5.53 5.41
N LEU A 55 6.40 5.96 4.15
CA LEU A 55 6.00 5.16 3.00
C LEU A 55 7.27 4.68 2.30
N ILE A 56 7.59 3.41 2.48
CA ILE A 56 8.82 2.80 1.93
C ILE A 56 8.49 2.23 0.54
N PRO A 57 9.10 2.70 -0.56
CA PRO A 57 8.84 2.15 -1.89
C PRO A 57 9.14 0.65 -1.96
N ASN A 58 8.19 -0.15 -2.44
CA ASN A 58 8.34 -1.58 -2.62
C ASN A 58 8.68 -1.91 -4.08
N HIS A 59 9.97 -1.84 -4.40
CA HIS A 59 10.47 -2.14 -5.75
C HIS A 59 10.22 -3.60 -6.16
N ALA A 60 10.22 -4.55 -5.21
CA ALA A 60 9.99 -5.96 -5.53
C ALA A 60 8.58 -6.18 -6.10
N ILE A 61 7.55 -5.59 -5.48
CA ILE A 61 6.17 -5.65 -6.00
C ILE A 61 6.07 -4.92 -7.33
N ARG A 62 6.71 -3.75 -7.48
CA ARG A 62 6.70 -3.01 -8.75
C ARG A 62 7.26 -3.87 -9.89
N THR A 63 8.40 -4.52 -9.69
CA THR A 63 9.01 -5.40 -10.68
C THR A 63 8.15 -6.63 -10.94
N ALA A 64 7.54 -7.22 -9.90
CA ALA A 64 6.63 -8.36 -10.06
C ALA A 64 5.39 -7.99 -10.90
N ILE A 65 4.81 -6.80 -10.70
CA ILE A 65 3.69 -6.28 -11.51
C ILE A 65 4.12 -6.06 -12.95
N GLN A 66 5.32 -5.54 -13.20
CA GLN A 66 5.84 -5.32 -14.55
C GLN A 66 6.17 -6.61 -15.30
N SER A 67 6.48 -7.68 -14.55
CA SER A 67 6.82 -9.01 -15.09
C SER A 67 5.60 -9.94 -15.18
N TRP A 68 4.42 -9.48 -14.75
CA TRP A 68 3.15 -10.19 -14.83
C TRP A 68 2.43 -9.84 -16.14
#